data_AF-A0AAV5A686-F1
#
_entry.id   AF-A0AAV5A686-F1
#
_cell.length_a   1.000
_cell.length_b   1.000
_cell.length_c   1.000
_cell.angle_alpha   90.00
_cell.angle_beta   90.00
_cell.angle_gamma   90.00
#
_symmetry.space_group_name_H-M   'P 1'
#
loop_
_entity.id
_entity.type
_entity.pdbx_description
1 polymer ?
#
loop_
_entity_poly.entity_id
_entity_poly.type
_entity_poly.pdbx_seq_one_letter_code
_entity_poly.pdbx_strand_id
1 'polypeptide(L)'
;MACELLYGRKGYEMLRQCSVAPITLDQFALKNGSFKAYIKVYGKERYNSYDKWLQSVISGTAQEAHPFDAGEFTASHQPHHDMESVYWLILWFLVKAWPKGIELEDLNLGISGRNSHNFIIETMLARGTGADDAFAMVTWLRNSKELWELMLHPVYRHLVTMLADMGRYICMCWSRFPDVPFWHSHEVFKRLLFKQIVQMTNANDPIPIQGHRPSLNPTPFDASDTTSES
;
A
#
# COMPACT_ATOMS: atom_id res chain seq x y z
N MET A 1 -7.70 0.36 -8.82
CA MET A 1 -8.96 1.14 -8.81
C MET A 1 -9.24 1.48 -7.38
N ALA A 2 -9.44 2.76 -7.05
CA ALA A 2 -9.49 3.18 -5.67
C ALA A 2 -10.74 2.72 -4.94
N CYS A 3 -10.59 2.42 -3.64
CA CYS A 3 -11.69 1.95 -2.80
C CYS A 3 -12.89 2.91 -2.84
N GLU A 4 -12.68 4.22 -2.97
CA GLU A 4 -13.78 5.19 -3.10
C GLU A 4 -14.54 5.07 -4.42
N LEU A 5 -13.83 4.80 -5.52
CA LEU A 5 -14.43 4.66 -6.86
C LEU A 5 -15.23 3.35 -7.00
N LEU A 6 -14.78 2.28 -6.35
CA LEU A 6 -15.39 0.95 -6.46
C LEU A 6 -16.73 0.83 -5.71
N TYR A 7 -16.95 1.63 -4.67
CA TYR A 7 -18.03 1.41 -3.70
C TYR A 7 -18.99 2.58 -3.54
N GLY A 8 -18.78 3.67 -4.30
CA GLY A 8 -19.61 4.86 -4.26
C GLY A 8 -19.85 5.38 -2.84
N ARG A 9 -21.08 5.83 -2.56
CA ARG A 9 -21.46 6.42 -1.26
C ARG A 9 -21.20 5.47 -0.08
N LYS A 10 -21.43 4.15 -0.25
CA LYS A 10 -21.25 3.17 0.83
C LYS A 10 -19.79 3.03 1.22
N GLY A 11 -18.88 2.88 0.25
CA GLY A 11 -17.46 2.77 0.57
C GLY A 11 -16.85 4.07 1.06
N TYR A 12 -17.31 5.22 0.55
CA TYR A 12 -16.94 6.52 1.12
C TYR A 12 -17.31 6.59 2.61
N GLU A 13 -18.55 6.27 2.98
CA GLU A 13 -18.97 6.31 4.39
C GLU A 13 -18.18 5.32 5.26
N MET A 14 -17.88 4.14 4.72
CA MET A 14 -17.02 3.17 5.40
C MET A 14 -15.60 3.71 5.61
N LEU A 15 -14.96 4.27 4.58
CA LEU A 15 -13.62 4.86 4.68
C LEU A 15 -13.61 6.07 5.61
N ARG A 16 -14.61 6.94 5.54
CA ARG A 16 -14.77 8.10 6.41
C ARG A 16 -14.85 7.69 7.88
N GLN A 17 -15.66 6.67 8.20
CA GLN A 17 -15.78 6.12 9.55
C GLN A 17 -14.53 5.34 9.99
N CYS A 18 -13.74 4.81 9.04
CA CYS A 18 -12.53 4.04 9.31
C CYS A 18 -11.23 4.87 9.32
N SER A 19 -11.24 6.10 8.77
CA SER A 19 -10.08 7.02 8.64
C SER A 19 -9.61 7.64 9.97
N VAL A 20 -9.87 6.97 11.10
CA VAL A 20 -9.71 7.52 12.47
C VAL A 20 -8.32 7.25 13.06
N ALA A 21 -7.44 6.52 12.38
CA ALA A 21 -6.07 6.38 12.86
C ALA A 21 -5.36 7.74 12.70
N PRO A 22 -4.85 8.35 13.79
CA PRO A 22 -4.26 9.67 13.70
C PRO A 22 -2.99 9.60 12.86
N ILE A 23 -3.02 10.22 11.68
CA ILE A 23 -1.79 10.54 10.97
C ILE A 23 -1.05 11.59 11.77
N THR A 24 0.26 11.41 11.89
CA THR A 24 1.16 12.40 12.50
C THR A 24 2.13 12.90 11.45
N LEU A 25 2.60 14.14 11.60
CA LEU A 25 3.69 14.63 10.76
C LEU A 25 4.92 13.72 10.83
N ASP A 26 5.24 13.25 12.02
CA ASP A 26 6.43 12.43 12.29
C ASP A 26 6.43 11.10 11.53
N GLN A 27 5.25 10.58 11.19
CA GLN A 27 5.10 9.36 10.41
C GLN A 27 5.83 9.48 9.05
N PHE A 28 5.63 10.60 8.37
CA PHE A 28 6.19 10.87 7.03
C PHE A 28 7.40 11.81 7.05
N ALA A 29 7.78 12.32 8.21
CA ALA A 29 8.93 13.19 8.35
C ALA A 29 10.23 12.48 7.94
N LEU A 30 11.03 13.17 7.14
CA LEU A 30 12.39 12.76 6.82
C LEU A 30 13.33 13.27 7.91
N LYS A 31 14.38 12.49 8.22
CA LYS A 31 15.35 12.81 9.28
C LYS A 31 16.77 12.70 8.74
N ASN A 32 17.67 13.52 9.27
CA ASN A 32 19.12 13.43 9.02
C ASN A 32 19.45 13.34 7.52
N GLY A 33 20.09 12.25 7.10
CA GLY A 33 20.52 11.99 5.72
C GLY A 33 19.38 11.97 4.71
N SER A 34 18.21 11.41 5.06
CA SER A 34 17.07 11.36 4.13
C SER A 34 16.47 12.75 3.88
N PHE A 35 16.42 13.59 4.92
CA PHE A 35 16.01 14.99 4.77
C PHE A 35 16.99 15.77 3.89
N LYS A 36 18.31 15.68 4.18
CA LYS A 36 19.33 16.37 3.39
C LYS A 36 19.31 15.97 1.91
N ALA A 37 19.18 14.67 1.63
CA ALA A 37 19.09 14.15 0.27
C ALA A 37 17.84 14.66 -0.46
N TYR A 38 16.68 14.65 0.21
CA TYR A 38 15.44 15.15 -0.34
C TYR A 38 15.53 16.65 -0.67
N ILE A 39 15.97 17.47 0.28
CA ILE A 39 16.03 18.93 0.09
C ILE A 39 16.95 19.30 -1.08
N LYS A 40 18.06 18.58 -1.26
CA LYS A 40 18.99 18.79 -2.38
C LYS A 40 18.31 18.62 -3.75
N VAL A 41 17.37 17.68 -3.87
CA VAL A 41 16.74 17.33 -5.15
C VAL A 41 15.45 18.11 -5.39
N TYR A 42 14.61 18.23 -4.36
CA TYR A 42 13.24 18.74 -4.51
C TYR A 42 13.01 20.11 -3.87
N GLY A 43 13.97 20.60 -3.08
CA GLY A 43 13.88 21.89 -2.39
C GLY A 43 13.09 21.84 -1.09
N LYS A 44 13.40 22.79 -0.20
CA LYS A 44 12.77 22.94 1.13
C LYS A 44 11.34 23.44 1.04
N GLU A 45 11.03 24.26 0.04
CA GLU A 45 9.70 24.80 -0.16
C GLU A 45 8.67 23.69 -0.39
N ARG A 46 8.96 22.75 -1.30
CA ARG A 46 8.08 21.59 -1.57
C ARG A 46 7.89 20.71 -0.33
N TYR A 47 8.96 20.50 0.44
CA TYR A 47 8.87 19.73 1.68
C TYR A 47 7.90 20.40 2.67
N ASN A 48 8.06 21.70 2.88
CA ASN A 48 7.26 22.48 3.82
C ASN A 48 5.81 22.68 3.37
N SER A 49 5.55 22.80 2.06
CA SER A 49 4.19 23.00 1.55
C SER A 49 3.30 21.79 1.84
N TYR A 50 3.84 20.58 1.69
CA TYR A 50 3.16 19.35 2.07
C TYR A 50 2.90 19.30 3.59
N ASP A 51 3.92 19.59 4.40
CA ASP A 51 3.79 19.55 5.87
C ASP A 51 2.74 20.55 6.35
N LYS A 52 2.71 21.75 5.76
CA LYS A 52 1.69 22.77 6.05
C LYS A 52 0.29 22.26 5.76
N TRP A 53 0.09 21.64 4.61
CA TRP A 53 -1.22 21.08 4.26
C TRP A 53 -1.58 19.91 5.18
N LEU A 54 -0.66 18.96 5.41
CA LEU A 54 -0.91 17.83 6.31
C LEU A 54 -1.23 18.29 7.74
N GLN A 55 -0.58 19.36 8.22
CA GLN A 55 -0.93 19.96 9.50
C GLN A 55 -2.34 20.55 9.52
N SER A 56 -2.84 21.11 8.42
CA SER A 56 -4.22 21.57 8.37
C SER A 56 -5.21 20.41 8.52
N VAL A 57 -4.90 19.24 7.94
CA VAL A 57 -5.69 18.01 8.12
C VAL A 57 -5.61 17.52 9.57
N ILE A 58 -4.41 17.43 10.15
CA ILE A 58 -4.20 16.96 11.53
C ILE A 58 -4.89 17.88 12.55
N SER A 59 -4.83 19.19 12.34
CA SER A 59 -5.46 20.18 13.23
C SER A 59 -6.97 20.36 13.00
N GLY A 60 -7.56 19.68 12.02
CA GLY A 60 -8.97 19.83 11.66
C GLY A 60 -9.33 21.20 11.07
N THR A 61 -8.33 21.93 10.55
CA THR A 61 -8.53 23.25 9.91
C THR A 61 -8.63 23.15 8.39
N ALA A 62 -8.28 22.00 7.80
CA ALA A 62 -8.52 21.74 6.38
C ALA A 62 -10.03 21.75 6.10
N GLN A 63 -10.41 22.35 4.97
CA GLN A 63 -11.80 22.29 4.51
C GLN A 63 -12.16 20.84 4.20
N GLU A 64 -13.31 20.41 4.71
CA GLU A 64 -13.90 19.13 4.39
C GLU A 64 -15.18 19.34 3.61
N ALA A 65 -15.43 18.46 2.65
CA ALA A 65 -16.67 18.39 1.91
C ALA A 65 -17.09 16.93 1.81
N HIS A 66 -18.39 16.68 1.91
CA HIS A 66 -18.92 15.37 1.57
C HIS A 66 -19.12 15.33 0.05
N PRO A 67 -18.40 14.44 -0.68
CA PRO A 67 -18.34 14.49 -2.13
C PRO A 67 -19.67 14.16 -2.82
N PHE A 68 -20.67 13.68 -2.07
CA PHE A 68 -22.02 13.41 -2.58
C PHE A 68 -23.06 14.47 -2.18
N ASP A 69 -22.67 15.58 -1.55
CA ASP A 69 -23.61 16.65 -1.16
C ASP A 69 -23.95 17.58 -2.33
N ALA A 70 -23.05 17.70 -3.32
CA ALA A 70 -23.23 18.58 -4.48
C ALA A 70 -24.08 17.99 -5.62
N GLY A 71 -24.68 16.81 -5.43
CA GLY A 71 -25.47 16.11 -6.46
C GLY A 71 -24.73 14.88 -7.04
N GLU A 72 -24.70 14.76 -8.38
CA GLU A 72 -24.02 13.64 -9.07
C GLU A 72 -22.52 13.60 -8.73
N PHE A 73 -22.14 12.62 -7.92
CA PHE A 73 -20.73 12.28 -7.70
C PHE A 73 -20.17 11.68 -8.99
N THR A 74 -19.40 12.46 -9.73
CA THR A 74 -18.58 11.92 -10.81
C THR A 74 -17.28 11.41 -10.22
N ALA A 75 -17.21 10.09 -10.12
CA ALA A 75 -16.06 9.35 -9.63
C ALA A 75 -14.88 9.55 -10.61
N SER A 76 -14.13 10.64 -10.45
CA SER A 76 -13.03 11.00 -11.34
C SER A 76 -11.75 10.33 -10.88
N HIS A 77 -10.99 9.78 -11.83
CA HIS A 77 -9.68 9.21 -11.52
C HIS A 77 -8.71 10.33 -11.07
N GLN A 78 -8.00 10.10 -9.96
CA GLN A 78 -7.08 11.05 -9.36
C GLN A 78 -5.69 10.43 -9.21
N PRO A 79 -4.61 11.24 -9.18
CA PRO A 79 -3.24 10.72 -9.05
C PRO A 79 -2.97 9.86 -7.81
N HIS A 80 -3.78 9.96 -6.75
CA HIS A 80 -3.66 9.07 -5.59
C HIS A 80 -4.16 7.64 -5.86
N HIS A 81 -5.05 7.46 -6.82
CA HIS A 81 -5.45 6.13 -7.30
C HIS A 81 -4.30 5.42 -8.04
N ASP A 82 -3.43 6.17 -8.72
CA ASP A 82 -2.22 5.61 -9.34
C ASP A 82 -1.28 5.09 -8.26
N MET A 83 -1.10 5.87 -7.18
CA MET A 83 -0.26 5.46 -6.06
C MET A 83 -0.79 4.25 -5.28
N GLU A 84 -2.11 4.07 -5.23
CA GLU A 84 -2.69 2.82 -4.73
C GLU A 84 -2.29 1.62 -5.60
N SER A 85 -2.30 1.78 -6.92
CA SER A 85 -1.88 0.71 -7.83
C SER A 85 -0.38 0.40 -7.67
N VAL A 86 0.45 1.44 -7.50
CA VAL A 86 1.88 1.29 -7.18
C VAL A 86 2.08 0.53 -5.86
N TYR A 87 1.31 0.84 -4.82
CA TYR A 87 1.37 0.11 -3.56
C TYR A 87 1.05 -1.38 -3.72
N TRP A 88 -0.03 -1.69 -4.44
CA TRP A 88 -0.40 -3.08 -4.73
C TRP A 88 0.70 -3.81 -5.51
N LEU A 89 1.36 -3.14 -6.45
CA LEU A 89 2.50 -3.71 -7.17
C LEU A 89 3.69 -3.98 -6.24
N ILE A 90 4.06 -3.03 -5.37
CA ILE A 90 5.14 -3.21 -4.38
C ILE A 90 4.85 -4.43 -3.50
N LEU A 91 3.64 -4.52 -2.95
CA LEU A 91 3.22 -5.66 -2.14
C LEU A 91 3.33 -6.96 -2.92
N TRP A 92 2.79 -7.01 -4.13
CA TRP A 92 2.83 -8.18 -4.99
C TRP A 92 4.28 -8.66 -5.21
N PHE A 93 5.21 -7.75 -5.50
CA PHE A 93 6.61 -8.12 -5.66
C PHE A 93 7.21 -8.65 -4.36
N LEU A 94 6.99 -7.99 -3.21
CA LEU A 94 7.58 -8.41 -1.95
C LEU A 94 7.00 -9.74 -1.42
N VAL A 95 5.71 -9.98 -1.63
CA VAL A 95 5.01 -11.24 -1.30
C VAL A 95 5.35 -12.39 -2.26
N LYS A 96 6.02 -12.10 -3.39
CA LYS A 96 6.46 -13.12 -4.36
C LYS A 96 7.99 -13.26 -4.50
N ALA A 97 8.76 -12.27 -4.07
CA ALA A 97 10.21 -12.20 -4.28
C ALA A 97 10.95 -13.07 -3.27
N TRP A 98 11.12 -14.36 -3.53
CA TRP A 98 11.74 -15.25 -2.54
C TRP A 98 13.27 -15.13 -2.63
N PRO A 99 13.98 -14.95 -1.50
CA PRO A 99 15.43 -15.02 -1.50
C PRO A 99 15.89 -16.38 -2.00
N LYS A 100 17.01 -16.40 -2.71
CA LYS A 100 17.52 -17.62 -3.36
C LYS A 100 17.72 -18.76 -2.36
N GLY A 101 17.18 -19.93 -2.69
CA GLY A 101 17.40 -21.17 -1.95
C GLY A 101 16.57 -21.31 -0.66
N ILE A 102 15.49 -20.53 -0.54
CA ILE A 102 14.53 -20.64 0.56
C ILE A 102 13.18 -21.05 -0.01
N GLU A 103 12.72 -22.24 0.35
CA GLU A 103 11.39 -22.74 0.00
C GLU A 103 10.32 -22.26 1.01
N LEU A 104 9.04 -22.38 0.68
CA LEU A 104 7.94 -21.95 1.56
C LEU A 104 7.96 -22.70 2.90
N GLU A 105 8.40 -23.96 2.87
CA GLU A 105 8.55 -24.85 4.01
C GLU A 105 9.64 -24.36 4.98
N ASP A 106 10.65 -23.65 4.48
CA ASP A 106 11.78 -23.15 5.26
C ASP A 106 11.42 -21.89 6.08
N LEU A 107 10.29 -21.25 5.77
CA LEU A 107 9.92 -19.97 6.36
C LEU A 107 9.35 -20.06 7.77
N ASN A 108 9.08 -21.26 8.28
CA ASN A 108 8.49 -21.49 9.61
C ASN A 108 7.28 -20.58 9.90
N LEU A 109 6.49 -20.18 8.88
CA LEU A 109 5.39 -19.21 9.00
C LEU A 109 4.20 -19.69 9.85
N GLY A 110 4.32 -20.82 10.55
CA GLY A 110 3.21 -21.49 11.19
C GLY A 110 2.09 -21.82 10.19
N ILE A 111 0.93 -22.21 10.69
CA ILE A 111 -0.27 -22.43 9.86
C ILE A 111 -0.87 -21.07 9.48
N SER A 112 -0.94 -20.14 10.44
CA SER A 112 -1.54 -18.82 10.24
C SER A 112 -0.82 -17.98 9.18
N GLY A 113 0.51 -17.92 9.19
CA GLY A 113 1.26 -17.13 8.21
C GLY A 113 1.17 -17.71 6.79
N ARG A 114 1.16 -19.06 6.65
CA ARG A 114 0.90 -19.72 5.36
C ARG A 114 -0.49 -19.43 4.81
N ASN A 115 -1.51 -19.50 5.66
CA ASN A 115 -2.88 -19.17 5.25
C ASN A 115 -3.00 -17.70 4.82
N SER A 116 -2.41 -16.77 5.58
CA SER A 116 -2.42 -15.35 5.22
C SER A 116 -1.64 -15.05 3.94
N HIS A 117 -0.50 -15.72 3.74
CA HIS A 117 0.32 -15.58 2.52
C HIS A 117 -0.43 -16.07 1.28
N ASN A 118 -0.97 -17.29 1.31
CA ASN A 118 -1.76 -17.86 0.21
C ASN A 118 -3.00 -17.02 -0.07
N PHE A 119 -3.73 -16.64 0.97
CA PHE A 119 -4.93 -15.81 0.83
C PHE A 119 -4.63 -14.47 0.14
N ILE A 120 -3.51 -13.80 0.47
CA ILE A 120 -3.14 -12.56 -0.22
C ILE A 120 -2.79 -12.83 -1.69
N ILE A 121 -2.02 -13.88 -1.98
CA ILE A 121 -1.70 -14.22 -3.37
C ILE A 121 -2.99 -14.50 -4.15
N GLU A 122 -3.89 -15.30 -3.59
CA GLU A 122 -5.19 -15.60 -4.17
C GLU A 122 -6.02 -14.33 -4.33
N THR A 123 -6.12 -13.48 -3.32
CA THR A 123 -6.87 -12.20 -3.40
C THR A 123 -6.27 -11.26 -4.45
N MET A 124 -4.95 -11.18 -4.56
CA MET A 124 -4.27 -10.34 -5.55
C MET A 124 -4.41 -10.90 -6.98
N LEU A 125 -4.46 -12.24 -7.15
CA LEU A 125 -4.63 -12.94 -8.43
C LEU A 125 -6.09 -13.00 -8.88
N ALA A 126 -7.02 -13.21 -7.95
CA ALA A 126 -8.45 -13.35 -8.18
C ALA A 126 -9.14 -12.00 -8.44
N ARG A 127 -8.39 -10.93 -8.73
CA ARG A 127 -8.91 -9.62 -9.11
C ARG A 127 -9.62 -9.66 -10.47
N GLY A 128 -10.79 -10.31 -10.47
CA GLY A 128 -11.92 -10.12 -11.34
C GLY A 128 -13.14 -9.72 -10.48
N THR A 129 -13.43 -8.42 -10.42
CA THR A 129 -14.80 -7.86 -10.34
C THR A 129 -15.75 -8.31 -9.21
N GLY A 130 -15.36 -8.21 -7.92
CA GLY A 130 -16.28 -8.43 -6.79
C GLY A 130 -16.27 -7.29 -5.76
N ALA A 131 -17.45 -6.75 -5.44
CA ALA A 131 -17.62 -5.68 -4.44
C ALA A 131 -17.51 -6.14 -2.98
N ASP A 132 -17.50 -7.46 -2.73
CA ASP A 132 -17.46 -8.04 -1.38
C ASP A 132 -16.04 -8.14 -0.81
N ASP A 133 -15.00 -8.18 -1.66
CA ASP A 133 -13.58 -8.20 -1.23
C ASP A 133 -13.06 -6.85 -0.74
N ALA A 134 -13.80 -5.78 -1.04
CA ALA A 134 -13.59 -4.41 -0.59
C ALA A 134 -13.24 -4.26 0.89
N PHE A 135 -14.12 -4.82 1.72
CA PHE A 135 -14.11 -4.64 3.15
C PHE A 135 -12.98 -5.43 3.76
N ALA A 136 -12.76 -6.64 3.26
CA ALA A 136 -11.57 -7.41 3.58
C ALA A 136 -10.34 -6.58 3.22
N MET A 137 -10.19 -6.11 1.98
CA MET A 137 -9.01 -5.35 1.55
C MET A 137 -8.76 -4.09 2.37
N VAL A 138 -9.78 -3.28 2.66
CA VAL A 138 -9.64 -2.09 3.54
C VAL A 138 -9.26 -2.51 4.96
N THR A 139 -9.82 -3.59 5.48
CA THR A 139 -9.44 -4.14 6.79
C THR A 139 -7.99 -4.64 6.80
N TRP A 140 -7.53 -5.26 5.71
CA TRP A 140 -6.15 -5.72 5.51
C TRP A 140 -5.15 -4.57 5.37
N LEU A 141 -5.46 -3.56 4.56
CA LEU A 141 -4.64 -2.35 4.41
C LEU A 141 -4.48 -1.59 5.73
N ARG A 142 -5.48 -1.67 6.60
CA ARG A 142 -5.47 -1.08 7.95
C ARG A 142 -4.73 -1.94 8.96
N ASN A 143 -4.57 -3.24 8.71
CA ASN A 143 -3.99 -4.16 9.66
C ASN A 143 -2.53 -3.81 9.98
N SER A 144 -2.19 -4.20 11.21
CA SER A 144 -1.04 -3.74 11.95
C SER A 144 0.26 -4.38 11.45
N LYS A 145 1.40 -3.90 11.97
CA LYS A 145 2.72 -4.34 11.54
C LYS A 145 2.87 -5.86 11.64
N GLU A 146 2.26 -6.44 12.66
CA GLU A 146 2.26 -7.86 13.02
C GLU A 146 1.74 -8.72 11.86
N LEU A 147 0.73 -8.26 11.14
CA LEU A 147 0.21 -9.00 10.00
C LEU A 147 1.20 -9.02 8.84
N TRP A 148 1.80 -7.87 8.52
CA TRP A 148 2.84 -7.80 7.49
C TRP A 148 4.06 -8.66 7.86
N GLU A 149 4.40 -8.74 9.14
CA GLU A 149 5.46 -9.64 9.63
C GLU A 149 5.17 -11.12 9.41
N LEU A 150 3.89 -11.52 9.42
CA LEU A 150 3.47 -12.90 9.16
C LEU A 150 3.44 -13.26 7.67
N MET A 151 3.33 -12.27 6.80
CA MET A 151 3.11 -12.50 5.36
C MET A 151 4.37 -12.29 4.53
N LEU A 152 5.27 -11.44 4.98
CA LEU A 152 6.54 -11.20 4.31
C LEU A 152 7.58 -12.20 4.77
N HIS A 153 8.43 -12.60 3.82
CA HIS A 153 9.65 -13.33 4.15
C HIS A 153 10.43 -12.59 5.25
N PRO A 154 11.00 -13.26 6.28
CA PRO A 154 11.69 -12.62 7.39
C PRO A 154 12.78 -11.60 6.98
N VAL A 155 13.48 -11.86 5.86
CA VAL A 155 14.45 -10.92 5.28
C VAL A 155 13.87 -9.54 4.94
N TYR A 156 12.56 -9.44 4.66
CA TYR A 156 11.87 -8.18 4.35
C TYR A 156 11.18 -7.58 5.57
N ARG A 157 11.38 -8.14 6.78
CA ARG A 157 10.76 -7.63 8.01
C ARG A 157 11.06 -6.14 8.23
N HIS A 158 12.24 -5.68 7.83
CA HIS A 158 12.61 -4.26 7.93
C HIS A 158 11.72 -3.33 7.08
N LEU A 159 10.99 -3.83 6.08
CA LEU A 159 10.08 -3.07 5.22
C LEU A 159 8.66 -2.94 5.80
N VAL A 160 8.32 -3.74 6.81
CA VAL A 160 6.95 -3.82 7.38
C VAL A 160 6.42 -2.45 7.78
N THR A 161 7.24 -1.64 8.45
CA THR A 161 6.79 -0.32 8.92
C THR A 161 6.47 0.60 7.73
N MET A 162 7.30 0.59 6.69
CA MET A 162 7.05 1.37 5.48
C MET A 162 5.74 0.94 4.80
N LEU A 163 5.50 -0.36 4.67
CA LEU A 163 4.28 -0.90 4.05
C LEU A 163 3.03 -0.59 4.87
N ALA A 164 3.10 -0.75 6.19
CA ALA A 164 2.00 -0.38 7.07
C ALA A 164 1.66 1.13 6.97
N ASP A 165 2.67 2.00 6.87
CA ASP A 165 2.46 3.44 6.73
C ASP A 165 1.88 3.81 5.35
N MET A 166 2.30 3.13 4.27
CA MET A 166 1.71 3.27 2.93
C MET A 166 0.24 2.81 2.90
N GLY A 167 -0.06 1.65 3.51
CA GLY A 167 -1.41 1.11 3.60
C GLY A 167 -2.35 2.04 4.36
N ARG A 168 -1.92 2.55 5.52
CA ARG A 168 -2.66 3.56 6.29
C ARG A 168 -2.96 4.80 5.47
N TYR A 169 -1.99 5.28 4.69
CA TYR A 169 -2.17 6.45 3.84
C TYR A 169 -3.20 6.23 2.73
N ILE A 170 -3.19 5.07 2.06
CA ILE A 170 -4.15 4.74 1.01
C ILE A 170 -5.57 4.56 1.58
N CYS A 171 -5.69 4.07 2.82
CA CYS A 171 -6.98 3.94 3.49
C CYS A 171 -7.62 5.26 3.89
N MET A 172 -6.95 6.39 3.72
CA MET A 172 -7.56 7.67 4.00
C MET A 172 -8.58 8.05 2.95
N CYS A 173 -9.69 8.61 3.43
CA CYS A 173 -10.75 9.12 2.59
C CYS A 173 -10.37 10.49 1.99
N TRP A 174 -9.49 10.50 0.98
CA TRP A 174 -8.93 11.73 0.43
C TRP A 174 -9.96 12.58 -0.31
N SER A 175 -11.02 11.98 -0.87
CA SER A 175 -12.14 12.73 -1.48
C SER A 175 -12.89 13.62 -0.50
N ARG A 176 -12.72 13.43 0.82
CA ARG A 176 -13.23 14.33 1.87
C ARG A 176 -12.60 15.73 1.81
N PHE A 177 -11.39 15.86 1.25
CA PHE A 177 -10.62 17.10 1.26
C PHE A 177 -10.53 17.66 -0.18
N PRO A 178 -11.39 18.62 -0.57
CA PRO A 178 -11.39 19.16 -1.93
C PRO A 178 -10.07 19.87 -2.29
N ASP A 179 -9.40 20.47 -1.31
CA ASP A 179 -8.13 21.20 -1.50
C ASP A 179 -6.89 20.31 -1.33
N VAL A 180 -7.06 18.99 -1.41
CA VAL A 180 -5.92 18.06 -1.35
C VAL A 180 -4.96 18.33 -2.51
N PRO A 181 -3.66 18.59 -2.26
CA PRO A 181 -2.69 18.79 -3.34
C PRO A 181 -2.65 17.53 -4.22
N PHE A 182 -2.81 17.68 -5.54
CA PHE A 182 -2.88 16.53 -6.46
C PHE A 182 -1.68 15.56 -6.35
N TRP A 183 -0.53 16.06 -5.91
CA TRP A 183 0.72 15.29 -5.75
C TRP A 183 0.94 14.72 -4.35
N HIS A 184 -0.01 14.91 -3.40
CA HIS A 184 0.11 14.50 -1.99
C HIS A 184 0.51 13.02 -1.82
N SER A 185 -0.10 12.12 -2.59
CA SER A 185 0.16 10.68 -2.57
C SER A 185 1.57 10.32 -2.99
N HIS A 186 2.03 10.93 -4.08
CA HIS A 186 3.38 10.78 -4.59
C HIS A 186 4.41 11.27 -3.57
N GLU A 187 4.10 12.36 -2.87
CA GLU A 187 4.97 12.92 -1.85
C GLU A 187 5.12 11.99 -0.64
N VAL A 188 4.02 11.42 -0.13
CA VAL A 188 4.09 10.47 0.98
C VAL A 188 4.87 9.23 0.62
N PHE A 189 4.55 8.61 -0.52
CA PHE A 189 5.22 7.39 -0.96
C PHE A 189 6.71 7.62 -1.18
N LYS A 190 7.06 8.74 -1.82
CA LYS A 190 8.45 9.16 -1.97
C LYS A 190 9.13 9.25 -0.61
N ARG A 191 8.56 9.96 0.37
CA ARG A 191 9.17 10.11 1.70
C ARG A 191 9.35 8.77 2.40
N LEU A 192 8.34 7.90 2.37
CA LEU A 192 8.40 6.57 2.97
C LEU A 192 9.48 5.69 2.31
N LEU A 193 9.54 5.67 0.98
CA LEU A 193 10.58 4.96 0.24
C LEU A 193 11.98 5.51 0.54
N PHE A 194 12.17 6.83 0.52
CA PHE A 194 13.46 7.46 0.83
C PHE A 194 13.91 7.16 2.26
N LYS A 195 12.98 7.23 3.22
CA LYS A 195 13.25 6.88 4.63
C LYS A 195 13.77 5.44 4.73
N GLN A 196 13.10 4.50 4.06
CA GLN A 196 13.48 3.10 4.06
C GLN A 196 14.82 2.84 3.36
N ILE A 197 15.04 3.43 2.17
CA ILE A 197 16.29 3.29 1.41
C ILE A 197 17.49 3.78 2.22
N VAL A 198 17.38 4.95 2.86
CA VAL A 198 18.48 5.49 3.68
C VAL A 198 18.74 4.61 4.91
N GLN A 199 17.69 4.09 5.55
CA GLN A 199 17.84 3.16 6.67
C GLN A 199 18.59 1.89 6.24
N MET A 200 18.19 1.26 5.14
CA MET A 200 18.86 0.06 4.60
C MET A 200 20.30 0.34 4.17
N THR A 201 20.55 1.50 3.54
CA THR A 201 21.90 1.91 3.13
C THR A 201 22.82 2.06 4.34
N ASN A 202 22.35 2.71 5.41
CA ASN A 202 23.14 2.90 6.62
C ASN A 202 23.36 1.59 7.39
N ALA A 203 22.41 0.65 7.31
CA ALA A 203 22.54 -0.68 7.91
C ALA A 203 23.36 -1.66 7.04
N ASN A 204 23.75 -1.27 5.82
CA ASN A 204 24.35 -2.15 4.82
C ASN A 204 23.52 -3.43 4.57
N ASP A 205 22.19 -3.28 4.55
CA ASP A 205 21.21 -4.37 4.41
C ASP A 205 20.29 -4.11 3.19
N PRO A 206 20.82 -4.22 1.96
CA PRO A 206 20.00 -4.05 0.76
C PRO A 206 19.07 -5.25 0.54
N ILE A 207 17.92 -5.02 -0.12
CA ILE A 207 17.06 -6.10 -0.59
C ILE A 207 17.85 -6.99 -1.57
N PRO A 208 17.92 -8.30 -1.35
CA PRO A 208 18.55 -9.22 -2.30
C PRO A 208 17.75 -9.26 -3.60
N ILE A 209 18.35 -8.81 -4.71
CA ILE A 209 17.72 -8.81 -6.05
C ILE A 209 18.02 -10.07 -6.88
N GLN A 210 18.70 -11.06 -6.29
CA GLN A 210 19.12 -12.30 -6.96
C GLN A 210 18.29 -13.49 -6.44
N GLY A 211 17.62 -14.23 -7.34
CA GLY A 211 16.81 -15.40 -7.00
C GLY A 211 15.92 -15.88 -8.14
N HIS A 212 15.45 -17.13 -8.08
CA HIS A 212 14.39 -17.64 -8.98
C HIS A 212 13.02 -17.31 -8.37
N ARG A 213 12.06 -16.91 -9.21
CA ARG A 213 10.67 -16.76 -8.81
C ARG A 213 10.10 -18.16 -8.59
N PRO A 214 9.51 -18.50 -7.42
CA PRO A 214 8.77 -19.74 -7.30
C PRO A 214 7.67 -19.74 -8.36
N SER A 215 7.75 -20.65 -9.33
CA SER A 215 6.64 -20.88 -10.24
C SER A 215 5.48 -21.36 -9.38
N LEU A 216 4.36 -20.63 -9.41
CA LEU A 216 3.10 -21.25 -9.01
C LEU A 216 2.95 -22.43 -9.97
N ASN A 217 3.02 -23.66 -9.47
CA ASN A 217 2.63 -24.80 -10.27
C ASN A 217 1.23 -24.49 -10.83
N PRO A 218 1.01 -24.61 -12.15
CA PRO A 218 -0.32 -24.41 -12.69
C PRO A 218 -1.26 -25.34 -11.94
N THR A 219 -2.35 -24.76 -11.43
CA THR A 219 -3.43 -25.54 -10.83
C THR A 219 -3.90 -26.59 -11.83
N PRO A 220 -4.36 -27.78 -11.40
CA PRO A 220 -4.77 -28.89 -12.30
C PRO A 220 -5.90 -28.54 -13.29
N PHE A 221 -6.47 -27.34 -13.21
CA PHE A 221 -7.54 -26.86 -14.09
C PHE A 221 -7.08 -26.57 -15.53
N ASP A 222 -5.77 -26.45 -15.79
CA ASP A 222 -5.26 -26.20 -17.15
C ASP A 222 -4.94 -27.49 -17.95
N ALA A 223 -5.19 -28.68 -17.38
CA ALA A 223 -4.84 -29.97 -17.99
C ALA A 223 -5.99 -30.68 -18.73
N SER A 224 -7.16 -30.05 -18.84
CA SER A 224 -8.31 -30.64 -19.54
C SER A 224 -8.73 -29.83 -20.76
N ASP A 225 -7.85 -29.71 -21.75
CA ASP A 225 -8.27 -29.43 -23.13
C ASP A 225 -7.19 -29.88 -24.12
N THR A 226 -6.98 -31.19 -24.16
CA THR A 226 -6.48 -31.87 -25.37
C THR A 226 -7.32 -33.11 -25.60
N THR A 227 -8.56 -32.90 -26.07
CA THR A 227 -9.28 -33.96 -26.78
C THR A 227 -8.65 -34.17 -28.14
N SER A 228 -8.23 -35.41 -28.35
CA SER A 228 -7.90 -36.03 -29.61
C SER A 228 -8.87 -35.69 -30.73
N GLU A 229 -8.36 -35.19 -31.85
CA GLU A 229 -8.96 -35.42 -33.17
C GLU A 229 -8.11 -36.46 -33.90
N SER A 230 -8.74 -37.61 -34.11
CA SER A 230 -8.34 -38.71 -35.00
C SER A 230 -8.76 -38.41 -36.43
#